data_AF-A0A3E2BL28-F1
#
_entry.id   AF-A0A3E2BL28-F1
#
_cell.length_a   1.000
_cell.length_b   1.000
_cell.length_c   1.000
_cell.angle_alpha   90.00
_cell.angle_beta   90.00
_cell.angle_gamma   90.00
#
_symmetry.space_group_name_H-M   'P 1'
#
loop_
_entity.id
_entity.type
_entity.pdbx_description
1 polymer ?
#
loop_
_entity_poly.entity_id
_entity_poly.type
_entity_poly.pdbx_seq_one_letter_code
_entity_poly.pdbx_strand_id
1 'polypeptide(L)'
;MVRKKYSWKQLALGAGLVVLFLGNLTFYIWYQSESVRLGYRIHELEMKVEKLKEEIKKLETRKEALLSLERIDRVARNELQLQDPKPDQVIFEKQVVK
;
A
#
# COMPACT_ATOMS: atom_id res chain seq x y z
N MET A 1 -67.54 -29.93 -9.76
CA MET A 1 -66.41 -29.29 -9.02
C MET A 1 -65.27 -30.29 -8.87
N VAL A 2 -64.28 -30.27 -9.77
CA VAL A 2 -63.12 -31.16 -9.70
C VAL A 2 -62.17 -30.62 -8.64
N ARG A 3 -62.16 -31.24 -7.46
CA ARG A 3 -61.15 -30.96 -6.43
C ARG A 3 -59.81 -31.50 -6.95
N LYS A 4 -59.02 -30.65 -7.61
CA LYS A 4 -57.62 -30.94 -7.95
C LYS A 4 -56.86 -31.21 -6.65
N LYS A 5 -56.68 -32.48 -6.29
CA LYS A 5 -55.73 -32.90 -5.27
C LYS A 5 -54.35 -32.66 -5.86
N TYR A 6 -53.72 -31.54 -5.51
CA TYR A 6 -52.31 -31.34 -5.84
C TYR A 6 -51.53 -32.55 -5.33
N SER A 7 -50.81 -33.21 -6.24
CA SER A 7 -49.93 -34.31 -5.86
C SER A 7 -48.86 -33.74 -4.93
N TRP A 8 -48.64 -34.36 -3.77
CA TRP A 8 -47.63 -33.93 -2.79
C TRP A 8 -46.25 -33.64 -3.44
N LYS A 9 -45.93 -34.37 -4.52
CA LYS A 9 -44.74 -34.16 -5.35
C LYS A 9 -44.67 -32.76 -5.97
N GLN A 10 -45.79 -32.20 -6.42
CA GLN A 10 -45.86 -30.85 -7.00
C GLN A 10 -45.69 -29.76 -5.95
N LEU A 11 -46.23 -29.97 -4.74
CA LEU A 11 -46.02 -29.06 -3.61
C LEU A 11 -44.56 -29.07 -3.16
N ALA A 12 -43.95 -30.26 -3.05
CA ALA A 12 -42.54 -30.41 -2.72
C ALA A 12 -41.63 -29.76 -3.78
N LEU A 13 -41.95 -29.94 -5.07
CA LEU A 13 -41.20 -29.31 -6.17
C LEU A 13 -41.31 -27.77 -6.11
N GLY A 14 -42.51 -27.24 -5.89
CA GLY A 14 -42.75 -25.80 -5.75
C GLY A 14 -42.00 -25.21 -4.56
N ALA A 15 -42.05 -25.88 -3.40
CA ALA A 15 -41.31 -25.46 -2.22
C ALA A 15 -39.79 -25.48 -2.45
N GLY A 16 -39.27 -26.51 -3.13
CA GLY A 16 -37.86 -26.59 -3.49
C GLY A 16 -37.41 -25.43 -4.37
N LEU A 17 -38.21 -25.05 -5.38
CA LEU A 17 -37.92 -23.90 -6.24
C LEU A 17 -37.92 -22.58 -5.46
N VAL A 18 -38.85 -22.40 -4.53
CA VAL A 18 -38.90 -21.20 -3.68
C VAL A 18 -37.66 -21.12 -2.79
N VAL A 19 -37.24 -22.23 -2.18
CA VAL A 19 -36.02 -22.27 -1.36
C VAL A 19 -34.77 -21.97 -2.20
N LEU A 20 -34.67 -22.55 -3.39
CA LEU A 20 -33.56 -22.27 -4.30
C LEU A 20 -33.53 -20.80 -4.72
N PHE A 21 -34.68 -20.22 -5.03
CA PHE A 21 -34.79 -18.81 -5.41
C PHE A 21 -34.37 -17.88 -4.26
N LEU A 22 -34.90 -18.11 -3.06
CA LEU A 22 -34.54 -17.33 -1.88
C LEU A 22 -33.07 -17.51 -1.51
N GLY A 23 -32.55 -18.73 -1.56
CA GLY A 23 -31.14 -19.03 -1.30
C GLY A 23 -30.22 -18.31 -2.27
N ASN A 24 -30.54 -18.29 -3.57
CA ASN A 24 -29.77 -17.54 -4.57
C ASN A 24 -29.81 -16.04 -4.30
N LEU A 25 -30.98 -15.49 -3.95
CA LEU A 25 -31.11 -14.05 -3.68
C LEU A 25 -30.31 -13.64 -2.44
N THR A 26 -30.41 -14.42 -1.36
CA THR A 26 -29.62 -14.19 -0.13
C THR A 26 -28.13 -14.30 -0.40
N PHE A 27 -27.71 -15.34 -1.13
CA PHE A 27 -26.31 -15.52 -1.50
C PHE A 27 -25.79 -14.36 -2.35
N TYR A 28 -26.59 -13.88 -3.32
CA TYR A 28 -26.23 -12.74 -4.16
C TYR A 28 -26.03 -11.46 -3.36
N ILE A 29 -26.95 -11.15 -2.44
CA ILE A 29 -26.84 -9.96 -1.58
C ILE A 29 -25.59 -10.05 -0.70
N TRP A 30 -25.32 -11.22 -0.12
CA TRP A 30 -24.13 -11.44 0.67
C TRP A 30 -22.85 -11.29 -0.15
N TYR A 31 -22.77 -11.92 -1.32
CA TYR A 31 -21.65 -11.80 -2.25
C TYR A 31 -21.40 -10.36 -2.67
N GLN A 32 -22.45 -9.62 -3.00
CA GLN A 32 -22.35 -8.21 -3.37
C GLN A 32 -21.82 -7.36 -2.20
N SER A 33 -22.32 -7.59 -0.98
CA SER A 33 -21.84 -6.90 0.22
C SER A 33 -20.37 -7.21 0.51
N GLU A 34 -19.96 -8.47 0.33
CA GLU A 34 -18.58 -8.93 0.47
C GLU A 34 -17.66 -8.23 -0.53
N SER A 35 -18.06 -8.20 -1.80
CA SER A 35 -17.32 -7.56 -2.88
C SER A 35 -17.11 -6.07 -2.62
N VAL A 36 -18.15 -5.36 -2.16
CA VAL A 36 -18.05 -3.94 -1.82
C VAL A 36 -17.10 -3.73 -0.64
N ARG A 37 -17.18 -4.56 0.40
CA ARG A 37 -16.28 -4.48 1.55
C ARG A 37 -14.83 -4.70 1.17
N LEU A 38 -14.56 -5.68 0.30
CA LEU A 38 -13.23 -5.92 -0.24
C LEU A 38 -12.73 -4.71 -1.07
N GLY A 39 -13.60 -4.12 -1.89
CA GLY A 39 -13.28 -2.90 -2.63
C GLY A 39 -12.86 -1.74 -1.72
N TYR A 40 -13.58 -1.51 -0.63
CA TYR A 40 -13.19 -0.49 0.37
C TYR A 40 -11.84 -0.79 1.02
N ARG A 41 -11.59 -2.06 1.36
CA ARG A 41 -10.33 -2.46 1.98
C ARG A 41 -9.14 -2.30 1.03
N ILE A 42 -9.33 -2.63 -0.25
CA ILE A 42 -8.33 -2.40 -1.30
C ILE A 42 -8.04 -0.90 -1.40
N HIS A 43 -9.08 -0.08 -1.51
CA HIS A 43 -8.92 1.36 -1.60
C HIS A 43 -8.19 1.97 -0.39
N GLU A 44 -8.49 1.52 0.82
CA GLU A 44 -7.79 1.96 2.03
C GLU A 44 -6.29 1.57 2.00
N LEU A 45 -5.98 0.36 1.53
CA LEU A 45 -4.60 -0.11 1.37
C LEU A 45 -3.86 0.69 0.29
N GLU A 46 -4.51 0.98 -0.84
CA GLU A 46 -3.95 1.82 -1.90
C GLU A 46 -3.60 3.22 -1.39
N MET A 47 -4.49 3.85 -0.63
CA MET A 47 -4.22 5.16 -0.01
C MET A 47 -3.04 5.09 0.96
N LYS A 48 -2.91 4.01 1.74
CA LYS A 48 -1.76 3.83 2.65
C LYS A 48 -0.46 3.68 1.87
N VAL A 49 -0.47 2.92 0.79
CA VAL A 49 0.71 2.75 -0.08
C VAL A 49 1.13 4.10 -0.68
N GLU A 50 0.19 4.89 -1.19
CA GLU A 50 0.51 6.18 -1.80
C GLU A 50 1.09 7.15 -0.76
N LYS A 51 0.47 7.23 0.41
CA LYS A 51 0.97 8.06 1.52
C LYS A 51 2.40 7.67 1.93
N LEU A 52 2.69 6.38 2.02
CA LEU A 52 4.04 5.89 2.34
C LEU A 52 5.05 6.25 1.25
N LYS A 53 4.67 6.18 -0.04
CA LYS A 53 5.54 6.61 -1.14
C LYS A 53 5.87 8.09 -1.07
N GLU A 54 4.88 8.94 -0.80
CA GLU A 54 5.10 10.37 -0.61
C GLU A 54 6.06 10.64 0.57
N GLU A 55 5.89 9.91 1.67
CA GLU A 55 6.76 10.02 2.84
C GLU A 55 8.20 9.60 2.53
N ILE A 56 8.39 8.48 1.82
CA ILE A 56 9.71 8.03 1.36
C ILE A 56 10.37 9.11 0.51
N LYS A 57 9.67 9.64 -0.49
CA LYS A 57 10.20 10.68 -1.37
C LYS A 57 10.62 11.92 -0.59
N LYS A 58 9.81 12.34 0.38
CA LYS A 58 10.13 13.49 1.26
C LYS A 58 11.38 13.22 2.10
N LEU A 59 11.51 12.02 2.64
CA LEU A 59 12.67 11.61 3.44
C LEU A 59 13.94 11.54 2.59
N GLU A 60 13.84 11.05 1.35
CA GLU A 60 14.95 11.03 0.39
C GLU A 60 15.44 12.44 0.06
N THR A 61 14.53 13.36 -0.29
CA THR A 61 14.90 14.77 -0.50
C THR A 61 15.57 15.38 0.73
N ARG A 62 15.05 15.10 1.94
CA ARG A 62 15.65 15.60 3.17
C ARG A 62 17.03 15.01 3.42
N LYS A 63 17.22 13.72 3.14
CA LYS A 63 18.52 13.05 3.24
C LYS A 63 19.53 13.70 2.30
N GLU A 64 19.16 13.91 1.04
CA GLU A 64 20.02 14.57 0.05
C GLU A 64 20.39 15.99 0.49
N ALA A 65 19.42 16.77 0.97
CA ALA A 65 19.68 18.11 1.49
C ALA A 65 20.59 18.11 2.73
N LEU A 66 20.51 17.07 3.58
CA LEU A 66 21.37 16.92 4.76
C LEU A 66 22.80 16.52 4.39
N LEU A 67 22.94 15.69 3.34
CA LEU A 67 24.20 15.19 2.81
C LEU A 67 24.79 16.10 1.72
N SER A 68 24.16 17.23 1.42
CA SER A 68 24.68 18.15 0.41
C SER A 68 26.06 18.66 0.84
N LEU A 69 27.00 18.67 -0.11
CA LEU A 69 28.37 19.10 0.16
C LEU A 69 28.42 20.53 0.73
N GLU A 70 27.55 21.40 0.23
CA GLU A 70 27.38 22.77 0.75
C GLU A 70 27.03 22.78 2.25
N ARG A 71 26.09 21.95 2.68
CA ARG A 71 25.73 21.86 4.10
C ARG A 71 26.86 21.26 4.91
N ILE A 72 27.51 20.20 4.40
CA ILE A 72 28.64 19.55 5.07
C ILE A 72 29.78 20.55 5.26
N ASP A 73 30.16 21.28 4.22
CA ASP A 73 31.23 22.30 4.26
C ASP A 73 30.86 23.45 5.22
N ARG A 74 29.60 23.92 5.18
CA ARG A 74 29.10 24.92 6.12
C ARG A 74 29.22 24.46 7.57
N VAL A 75 28.82 23.23 7.88
CA VAL A 75 28.93 22.66 9.24
C VAL A 75 30.41 22.50 9.62
N ALA A 76 31.24 21.96 8.72
CA ALA A 76 32.66 21.76 8.94
C ALA A 76 33.38 23.08 9.27
N ARG A 77 33.15 24.13 8.50
CA ARG A 77 33.83 25.42 8.66
C ARG A 77 33.23 26.28 9.77
N ASN A 78 31.90 26.36 9.87
CA ASN A 78 31.26 27.34 10.75
C ASN A 78 30.98 26.79 12.14
N GLU A 79 30.56 25.53 12.24
CA GLU A 79 30.19 24.92 13.52
C GLU A 79 31.37 24.17 14.16
N LEU A 80 32.11 23.42 13.35
CA LEU A 80 33.25 22.61 13.81
C LEU A 80 34.60 23.32 13.68
N GLN A 81 34.65 24.49 13.03
CA GLN A 81 35.87 25.29 12.83
C GLN A 81 37.03 24.50 12.23
N LEU A 82 36.72 23.51 11.39
CA LEU A 82 37.71 22.72 10.68
C LEU A 82 38.42 23.60 9.65
N GLN A 83 39.74 23.41 9.53
CA GLN A 83 40.56 24.09 8.53
C GLN A 83 40.92 23.12 7.40
N ASP A 84 41.11 23.68 6.20
CA ASP A 84 41.59 22.88 5.08
C ASP A 84 42.98 22.30 5.42
N PRO A 85 43.24 21.03 5.03
CA PRO A 85 44.54 20.41 5.27
C PRO A 85 45.63 21.19 4.55
N LYS A 86 46.77 21.35 5.21
CA LYS A 86 47.93 22.00 4.59
C LYS A 86 48.52 21.11 3.49
N PRO A 87 49.21 21.68 2.49
CA PRO A 87 49.76 20.90 1.37
C PRO A 87 50.69 19.76 1.78
N ASP A 88 51.39 19.88 2.90
CA ASP A 88 52.28 18.88 3.49
C ASP A 88 51.53 17.73 4.20
N GLN A 89 50.22 17.87 4.42
CA GLN A 89 49.37 16.87 5.08
C GLN A 89 48.56 16.02 4.08
N VAL A 90 48.62 16.33 2.78
CA VAL A 90 47.87 15.64 1.72
C VAL A 90 48.81 14.72 0.94
N ILE A 91 48.54 13.42 0.96
CA ILE A 91 49.28 12.42 0.18
C ILE A 91 48.41 11.99 -1.00
N PHE A 92 48.87 12.22 -2.22
CA PHE A 92 48.19 11.74 -3.42
C PHE A 92 48.59 10.29 -3.70
N GLU A 93 47.62 9.43 -4.01
CA GLU A 93 47.82 7.98 -4.25
C GLU A 93 48.94 7.67 -5.26
N LYS A 94 49.13 8.53 -6.27
CA LYS A 94 50.20 8.39 -7.29
C LYS A 94 51.62 8.65 -6.77
N GLN A 95 51.78 9.22 -5.58
CA GLN A 95 53.08 9.46 -4.93
C GLN A 95 53.49 8.30 -4.02
N VAL A 96 52.62 7.31 -3.83
CA VAL A 96 52.87 6.09 -3.03
C VAL A 96 53.23 4.93 -3.96
N VAL A 97 54.25 5.10 -4.79
CA VAL A 97 54.90 3.98 -5.49
C VAL A 97 56.35 3.96 -5.03
N LYS A 98 56.64 2.98 -4.15
CA LYS A 98 58.00 2.60 -3.74
C LYS A 98 58.65 1.76 -4.82
#